data_AF-Q58388-F1
#
_entry.id   AF-Q58388-F1
#
_cell.length_a   1.000
_cell.length_b   1.000
_cell.length_c   1.000
_cell.angle_alpha   90.00
_cell.angle_beta   90.00
_cell.angle_gamma   90.00
#
_symmetry.space_group_name_H-M   'P 1'
#
loop_
_entity.id
_entity.type
_entity.pdbx_description
1 polymer ?
#
loop_
_entity_poly.entity_id
_entity_poly.type
_entity_poly.pdbx_seq_one_letter_code
_entity_poly.pdbx_strand_id
1 'polypeptide(L)'
;MGEIILNIRELNLKGEVYRVVNGYAKVKFEEFGVAENMIKYKFISPWIALNEKNYLEYKELDEDGKKELLEKILVGNILSMSKYLDYTVEEKLKAGLLEYEDFVVKYKGNKFIGFWGEFLVNFNIPNYLGIGRKVSKGFGSVIRVEE
;
A
#
# COMPACT_ATOMS: atom_id res chain seq x y z
N MET A 1 9.23 -21.20 -4.78
CA MET A 1 8.74 -20.62 -3.51
C MET A 1 9.21 -21.43 -2.29
N GLY A 2 9.03 -22.76 -2.29
CA GLY A 2 9.44 -23.61 -1.15
C GLY A 2 10.93 -23.54 -0.79
N GLU A 3 11.84 -23.48 -1.78
CA GLU A 3 13.28 -23.41 -1.50
C GLU A 3 13.70 -22.17 -0.71
N ILE A 4 13.12 -21.00 -1.01
CA ILE A 4 13.49 -19.77 -0.30
C ILE A 4 13.07 -19.86 1.17
N ILE A 5 11.86 -20.35 1.43
CA ILE A 5 11.28 -20.38 2.78
C ILE A 5 12.04 -21.35 3.69
N LEU A 6 12.44 -22.50 3.15
CA LEU A 6 13.06 -23.58 3.94
C LEU A 6 14.59 -23.50 4.01
N ASN A 7 15.24 -22.79 3.07
CA ASN A 7 16.70 -22.78 2.99
C ASN A 7 17.37 -21.54 3.60
N ILE A 8 16.63 -20.47 3.93
CA ILE A 8 17.22 -19.32 4.62
C ILE A 8 17.53 -19.71 6.06
N ARG A 9 18.83 -19.67 6.41
CA ARG A 9 19.31 -19.94 7.77
C ARG A 9 19.58 -18.68 8.57
N GLU A 10 19.96 -17.60 7.89
CA GLU A 10 20.36 -16.35 8.52
C GLU A 10 19.90 -15.16 7.67
N LEU A 11 19.54 -14.07 8.33
CA LEU A 11 19.27 -12.78 7.72
C LEU A 11 20.28 -11.77 8.27
N ASN A 12 21.03 -11.12 7.39
CA ASN A 12 21.88 -10.00 7.76
C ASN A 12 21.15 -8.68 7.49
N LEU A 13 20.76 -7.98 8.55
CA LEU A 13 20.06 -6.71 8.50
C LEU A 13 20.96 -5.62 9.05
N LYS A 14 21.56 -4.82 8.15
CA LYS A 14 22.47 -3.71 8.49
C LYS A 14 23.63 -4.13 9.41
N GLY A 15 24.19 -5.31 9.18
CA GLY A 15 25.32 -5.84 9.95
C GLY A 15 24.92 -6.70 11.14
N GLU A 16 23.64 -6.66 11.56
CA GLU A 16 23.12 -7.56 12.57
C GLU A 16 22.65 -8.87 11.93
N VAL A 17 23.13 -9.99 12.47
CA VAL A 17 22.80 -11.33 11.97
C VAL A 17 21.71 -11.94 12.83
N TYR A 18 20.61 -12.31 12.18
CA TYR A 18 19.45 -12.96 12.78
C TYR A 18 19.38 -14.40 12.29
N ARG A 19 19.42 -15.36 13.21
CA ARG A 19 19.26 -16.78 12.87
C ARG A 19 17.79 -17.09 12.63
N VAL A 20 17.47 -17.67 11.47
CA VAL A 20 16.13 -18.13 11.13
C VAL A 20 15.89 -19.48 11.82
N VAL A 21 14.91 -19.49 12.72
CA VAL A 21 14.55 -20.69 13.50
C VAL A 21 13.56 -21.56 12.75
N ASN A 22 12.58 -20.95 12.10
CA ASN A 22 11.56 -21.64 11.33
C ASN A 22 11.01 -20.73 10.23
N GLY A 23 10.45 -21.32 9.17
CA GLY A 23 9.78 -20.63 8.08
C GLY A 23 8.51 -21.38 7.71
N TYR A 24 7.44 -20.65 7.39
CA TYR A 24 6.19 -21.24 6.92
C TYR A 24 5.70 -20.51 5.66
N ALA A 25 4.93 -21.23 4.86
CA ALA A 25 4.24 -20.69 3.71
C ALA A 25 2.74 -20.73 3.97
N LYS A 26 2.03 -19.65 3.62
CA LYS A 26 0.57 -19.64 3.56
C LYS A 26 0.17 -19.22 2.16
N VAL A 27 -0.61 -20.07 1.50
CA VAL A 27 -1.22 -19.76 0.21
C VAL A 27 -2.70 -19.52 0.46
N LYS A 28 -3.22 -18.42 -0.04
CA LYS A 28 -4.64 -18.10 -0.04
C LYS A 28 -5.03 -17.65 -1.45
N PHE A 29 -6.24 -17.99 -1.83
CA PHE A 29 -6.91 -17.37 -2.96
C PHE A 29 -7.86 -16.32 -2.38
N GLU A 30 -7.62 -15.07 -2.73
CA GLU A 30 -8.42 -13.92 -2.31
C GLU A 30 -8.91 -13.21 -3.57
N GLU A 31 -10.10 -12.62 -3.51
CA GLU A 31 -10.65 -11.88 -4.64
C GLU A 31 -9.79 -10.66 -4.97
N PHE A 32 -9.67 -10.36 -6.27
CA PHE A 32 -9.04 -9.17 -6.80
C PHE A 32 -9.94 -8.57 -7.87
N GLY A 33 -10.40 -7.34 -7.67
CA GLY A 33 -11.30 -6.69 -8.62
C GLY A 33 -12.31 -5.75 -7.97
N VAL A 34 -13.20 -5.20 -8.79
CA VAL A 34 -14.28 -4.34 -8.29
C VAL A 34 -15.15 -5.10 -7.29
N ALA A 35 -15.59 -4.39 -6.24
CA ALA A 35 -16.50 -4.91 -5.22
C ALA A 35 -17.82 -4.12 -5.24
N GLU A 36 -18.93 -4.80 -4.93
CA GLU A 36 -20.26 -4.18 -4.86
C GLU A 36 -20.36 -3.13 -3.74
N ASN A 37 -19.66 -3.38 -2.64
CA ASN A 37 -19.69 -2.54 -1.43
C ASN A 37 -18.33 -1.87 -1.19
N MET A 38 -18.34 -0.77 -0.46
CA MET A 38 -17.12 -0.14 0.04
C MET A 38 -16.48 -1.03 1.10
N ILE A 39 -15.23 -1.42 0.89
CA ILE A 39 -14.46 -2.27 1.79
C ILE A 39 -13.44 -1.41 2.54
N LYS A 40 -13.35 -1.61 3.85
CA LYS A 40 -12.40 -0.92 4.71
C LYS A 40 -11.03 -1.60 4.71
N TYR A 41 -9.99 -0.81 4.49
CA TYR A 41 -8.59 -1.22 4.52
C TYR A 41 -7.79 -0.31 5.44
N LYS A 42 -6.68 -0.83 5.96
CA LYS A 42 -5.67 -0.03 6.66
C LYS A 42 -4.29 -0.26 6.10
N PHE A 43 -3.49 0.79 6.08
CA PHE A 43 -2.06 0.67 5.80
C PHE A 43 -1.35 0.02 6.99
N ILE A 44 -0.59 -1.05 6.72
CA ILE A 44 0.29 -1.73 7.68
C ILE A 44 1.78 -1.40 7.45
N SER A 45 2.04 -0.55 6.46
CA SER A 45 3.33 0.08 6.21
C SER A 45 3.10 1.47 5.60
N PRO A 46 4.07 2.39 5.68
CA PRO A 46 3.89 3.76 5.18
C PRO A 46 3.48 3.78 3.70
N TRP A 47 2.40 4.46 3.37
CA TRP A 47 2.01 4.67 1.97
C TRP A 47 2.73 5.87 1.39
N ILE A 48 3.59 5.67 0.39
CA ILE A 48 4.25 6.77 -0.33
C ILE A 48 3.41 7.10 -1.57
N ALA A 49 2.49 8.04 -1.40
CA ALA A 49 1.51 8.43 -2.43
C ALA A 49 2.06 9.50 -3.40
N LEU A 50 2.79 10.48 -2.88
CA LEU A 50 3.12 11.69 -3.61
C LEU A 50 4.31 11.48 -4.58
N ASN A 51 4.15 11.99 -5.80
CA ASN A 51 5.27 12.30 -6.70
C ASN A 51 5.70 13.76 -6.48
N GLU A 52 6.72 14.23 -7.20
CA GLU A 52 7.23 15.60 -7.03
C GLU A 52 6.18 16.67 -7.32
N LYS A 53 5.40 16.50 -8.40
CA LYS A 53 4.32 17.42 -8.76
C LYS A 53 3.24 17.46 -7.68
N ASN A 54 2.71 16.30 -7.29
CA ASN A 54 1.63 16.19 -6.30
C ASN A 54 2.11 16.63 -4.92
N TYR A 55 3.40 16.53 -4.61
CA TYR A 55 3.96 17.05 -3.37
C TYR A 55 3.95 18.57 -3.32
N LEU A 56 4.21 19.25 -4.43
CA LEU A 56 4.08 20.71 -4.49
C LEU A 56 2.62 21.13 -4.27
N GLU A 57 1.69 20.46 -4.97
CA GLU A 57 0.25 20.71 -4.83
C GLU A 57 -0.25 20.44 -3.40
N TYR A 58 0.11 19.28 -2.82
CA TYR A 58 -0.29 18.87 -1.47
C TYR A 58 0.08 19.89 -0.37
N LYS A 59 1.20 20.60 -0.52
CA LYS A 59 1.66 21.58 0.48
C LYS A 59 0.87 22.88 0.48
N GLU A 60 0.23 23.22 -0.65
CA GLU A 60 -0.51 24.46 -0.80
C GLU A 60 -2.02 24.29 -0.50
N LEU A 61 -2.46 23.04 -0.31
CA LEU A 61 -3.86 22.70 -0.02
C LEU A 61 -4.14 22.73 1.48
N ASP A 62 -5.39 23.05 1.82
CA ASP A 62 -5.94 22.80 3.15
C ASP A 62 -6.25 21.31 3.35
N GLU A 63 -6.72 20.92 4.54
CA GLU A 63 -6.94 19.51 4.87
C GLU A 63 -7.98 18.83 3.98
N ASP A 64 -9.03 19.54 3.59
CA ASP A 64 -10.06 19.03 2.69
C ASP A 64 -9.48 18.80 1.28
N GLY A 65 -8.76 19.79 0.73
CA GLY A 65 -8.10 19.65 -0.56
C GLY A 65 -7.03 18.56 -0.58
N LYS A 66 -6.24 18.44 0.50
CA LYS A 66 -5.27 17.35 0.67
C LYS A 66 -5.95 15.99 0.63
N LYS A 67 -7.07 15.83 1.34
CA LYS A 67 -7.84 14.60 1.36
C LYS A 67 -8.34 14.24 -0.04
N GLU A 68 -8.95 15.18 -0.75
CA GLU A 68 -9.42 14.95 -2.14
C GLU A 68 -8.28 14.55 -3.08
N LEU A 69 -7.12 15.22 -2.97
CA LEU A 69 -5.92 14.89 -3.75
C LEU A 69 -5.44 13.46 -3.45
N LEU A 70 -5.38 13.08 -2.18
CA LEU A 70 -4.96 11.75 -1.75
C LEU A 70 -5.94 10.66 -2.21
N GLU A 71 -7.24 10.88 -2.10
CA GLU A 71 -8.27 9.95 -2.59
C GLU A 71 -8.13 9.71 -4.10
N LYS A 72 -7.91 10.78 -4.88
CA LYS A 72 -7.64 10.68 -6.32
C LYS A 72 -6.37 9.89 -6.62
N ILE A 73 -5.30 10.12 -5.85
CA ILE A 73 -4.04 9.36 -5.98
C ILE A 73 -4.25 7.89 -5.63
N LEU A 74 -5.04 7.59 -4.60
CA LEU A 74 -5.36 6.22 -4.20
C LEU A 74 -6.08 5.47 -5.31
N VAL A 75 -7.09 6.07 -5.93
CA VAL A 75 -7.75 5.53 -7.13
C VAL A 75 -6.73 5.27 -8.25
N GLY A 76 -5.87 6.24 -8.56
CA GLY A 76 -4.82 6.10 -9.58
C GLY A 76 -3.83 4.97 -9.28
N ASN A 77 -3.48 4.77 -8.02
CA ASN A 77 -2.60 3.70 -7.57
C ASN A 77 -3.25 2.32 -7.71
N ILE A 78 -4.54 2.19 -7.39
CA ILE A 78 -5.30 0.93 -7.56
C ILE A 78 -5.47 0.60 -9.03
N LEU A 79 -5.75 1.59 -9.89
CA LEU A 79 -5.76 1.39 -11.35
C LEU A 79 -4.41 0.95 -11.89
N SER A 80 -3.31 1.54 -11.38
CA SER A 80 -1.94 1.16 -11.78
C SER A 80 -1.61 -0.28 -11.36
N MET A 81 -1.99 -0.69 -10.15
CA MET A 81 -1.86 -2.05 -9.66
C MET A 81 -2.69 -3.03 -10.50
N SER A 82 -3.95 -2.68 -10.79
CA SER A 82 -4.86 -3.50 -11.60
C SER A 82 -4.30 -3.75 -13.00
N LYS A 83 -3.81 -2.70 -13.66
CA LYS A 83 -3.14 -2.81 -14.96
C LYS A 83 -1.91 -3.72 -14.90
N TYR A 84 -1.12 -3.64 -13.84
CA TYR A 84 0.06 -4.51 -13.66
C TYR A 84 -0.31 -5.99 -13.47
N LEU A 85 -1.45 -6.25 -12.82
CA LEU A 85 -1.98 -7.59 -12.58
C LEU A 85 -2.93 -8.09 -13.68
N ASP A 86 -2.91 -7.45 -14.86
CA ASP A 86 -3.72 -7.80 -16.03
C ASP A 86 -5.24 -7.81 -15.75
N TYR A 87 -5.69 -6.91 -14.88
CA TYR A 87 -7.10 -6.71 -14.57
C TYR A 87 -7.59 -5.37 -15.12
N THR A 88 -8.65 -5.41 -15.93
CA THR A 88 -9.32 -4.22 -16.45
C THR A 88 -10.46 -3.82 -15.51
N VAL A 89 -10.37 -2.61 -14.97
CA VAL A 89 -11.43 -2.06 -14.11
C VAL A 89 -12.51 -1.44 -15.00
N GLU A 90 -13.69 -2.06 -15.05
CA GLU A 90 -14.81 -1.63 -15.91
C GLU A 90 -15.75 -0.63 -15.21
N GLU A 91 -15.69 -0.54 -13.89
CA GLU A 91 -16.53 0.33 -13.08
C GLU A 91 -15.76 1.53 -12.52
N LYS A 92 -16.48 2.60 -12.18
CA LYS A 92 -15.87 3.77 -11.54
C LYS A 92 -15.45 3.41 -10.10
N LEU A 93 -14.15 3.44 -9.85
CA LEU A 93 -13.62 3.35 -8.48
C LEU A 93 -13.95 4.61 -7.69
N LYS A 94 -14.31 4.38 -6.42
CA LYS A 94 -14.54 5.37 -5.39
C LYS A 94 -13.65 4.99 -4.22
N ALA A 95 -12.80 5.91 -3.79
CA ALA A 95 -12.02 5.76 -2.58
C ALA A 95 -12.37 6.90 -1.62
N GLY A 96 -12.45 6.58 -0.33
CA GLY A 96 -12.66 7.56 0.74
C GLY A 96 -11.61 7.38 1.81
N LEU A 97 -10.76 8.38 2.01
CA LEU A 97 -9.78 8.38 3.09
C LEU A 97 -10.53 8.60 4.41
N LEU A 98 -10.20 7.83 5.44
CA LEU A 98 -10.71 8.04 6.79
C LEU A 98 -9.73 8.94 7.54
N GLU A 99 -9.42 8.63 8.80
CA GLU A 99 -8.32 9.28 9.51
C GLU A 99 -6.98 8.83 8.91
N TYR A 100 -6.12 9.82 8.68
CA TYR A 100 -4.78 9.62 8.16
C TYR A 100 -3.81 10.59 8.82
N GLU A 101 -2.55 10.20 8.90
CA GLU A 101 -1.45 11.03 9.38
C GLU A 101 -0.31 10.98 8.37
N ASP A 102 0.37 12.10 8.18
CA ASP A 102 1.54 12.20 7.33
C ASP A 102 2.84 12.28 8.16
N PHE A 103 3.94 11.78 7.59
CA PHE A 103 5.24 11.81 8.23
C PHE A 103 6.38 11.66 7.23
N VAL A 104 7.57 12.08 7.64
CA VAL A 104 8.76 11.99 6.79
C VAL A 104 9.32 10.57 6.80
N VAL A 105 9.32 9.93 5.63
CA VAL A 105 9.98 8.64 5.37
C VAL A 105 11.31 8.87 4.68
N LYS A 106 12.38 8.23 5.17
CA LYS A 106 13.69 8.22 4.49
C LYS A 106 13.86 6.94 3.69
N TYR A 107 14.17 7.07 2.40
CA TYR A 107 14.50 5.94 1.54
C TYR A 107 15.66 6.28 0.60
N LYS A 108 16.74 5.49 0.65
CA LYS A 108 17.96 5.68 -0.14
C LYS A 108 18.45 7.14 -0.12
N GLY A 109 18.61 7.71 1.08
CA GLY A 109 19.07 9.08 1.30
C GLY A 109 18.04 10.18 1.00
N ASN A 110 16.92 9.85 0.34
CA ASN A 110 15.88 10.81 -0.02
C ASN A 110 14.77 10.84 1.03
N LYS A 111 14.16 12.01 1.24
CA LYS A 111 12.98 12.21 2.10
C LYS A 111 11.71 12.17 1.24
N PHE A 112 10.70 11.45 1.71
CA PHE A 112 9.36 11.37 1.14
C PHE A 112 8.34 11.65 2.24
N ILE A 113 7.13 12.05 1.85
CA ILE A 113 5.98 12.00 2.76
C ILE A 113 5.35 10.62 2.63
N GLY A 114 5.26 9.93 3.75
CA GLY A 114 4.49 8.70 3.90
C GLY A 114 3.21 8.97 4.68
N PHE A 115 2.22 8.11 4.48
CA PHE A 115 0.94 8.19 5.15
C PHE A 115 0.64 6.91 5.92
N TRP A 116 0.13 7.05 7.13
CA TRP A 116 -0.63 6.02 7.83
C TRP A 116 -2.10 6.37 7.75
N GLY A 117 -2.97 5.37 7.87
CA GLY A 117 -4.40 5.60 7.93
C GLY A 117 -5.22 4.45 7.41
N GLU A 118 -6.53 4.70 7.38
CA GLU A 118 -7.53 3.78 6.88
C GLU A 118 -8.28 4.41 5.70
N PHE A 119 -8.82 3.56 4.83
CA PHE A 119 -9.60 4.02 3.69
C PHE A 119 -10.69 3.01 3.35
N LEU A 120 -11.73 3.52 2.70
CA LEU A 120 -12.77 2.74 2.06
C LEU A 120 -12.53 2.72 0.56
N VAL A 121 -12.76 1.58 -0.10
CA VAL A 121 -12.76 1.49 -1.57
C VAL A 121 -13.71 0.40 -2.05
N ASN A 122 -14.39 0.61 -3.18
CA ASN A 122 -15.18 -0.42 -3.86
C ASN A 122 -14.30 -1.37 -4.70
N PHE A 123 -13.26 -1.91 -4.10
CA PHE A 123 -12.31 -2.81 -4.75
C PHE A 123 -11.73 -3.82 -3.75
N ASN A 124 -11.76 -5.10 -4.13
CA ASN A 124 -11.10 -6.18 -3.43
C ASN A 124 -9.58 -6.12 -3.66
N ILE A 125 -8.84 -5.85 -2.60
CA ILE A 125 -7.38 -5.94 -2.53
C ILE A 125 -7.01 -7.13 -1.62
N PRO A 126 -6.36 -8.17 -2.15
CA PRO A 126 -5.76 -9.24 -1.34
C PRO A 126 -4.84 -8.69 -0.25
N ASN A 127 -4.85 -9.36 0.90
CA ASN A 127 -4.09 -8.89 2.05
C ASN A 127 -2.60 -8.86 1.75
N TYR A 128 -1.91 -7.87 2.32
CA TYR A 128 -0.47 -7.64 2.23
C TYR A 128 0.05 -7.10 0.88
N LEU A 129 -0.81 -6.89 -0.12
CA LEU A 129 -0.40 -6.19 -1.34
C LEU A 129 -0.04 -4.73 -1.05
N GLY A 130 0.98 -4.25 -1.75
CA GLY A 130 1.45 -2.87 -1.66
C GLY A 130 0.80 -2.00 -2.72
N ILE A 131 0.35 -0.81 -2.33
CA ILE A 131 -0.21 0.21 -3.21
C ILE A 131 0.67 1.48 -3.21
N GLY A 132 0.73 2.19 -4.33
CA GLY A 132 1.51 3.42 -4.46
C GLY A 132 2.97 3.18 -4.87
N ARG A 133 3.90 3.93 -4.28
CA ARG A 133 5.30 3.94 -4.71
C ARG A 133 6.16 3.06 -3.81
N LYS A 134 7.18 2.42 -4.41
CA LYS A 134 8.18 1.59 -3.72
C LYS A 134 7.58 0.36 -3.02
N VAL A 135 6.50 -0.17 -3.58
CA VAL A 135 5.79 -1.36 -3.06
C VAL A 135 6.71 -2.58 -2.89
N SER A 136 7.67 -2.78 -3.81
CA SER A 136 8.67 -3.85 -3.72
C SER A 136 9.68 -3.70 -2.57
N LYS A 137 9.61 -2.62 -1.80
CA LYS A 137 10.40 -2.37 -0.59
C LYS A 137 9.55 -2.42 0.68
N GLY A 138 8.31 -2.90 0.58
CA GLY A 138 7.39 -3.06 1.71
C GLY A 138 6.66 -1.79 2.10
N PHE A 139 6.54 -0.80 1.20
CA PHE A 139 5.73 0.39 1.42
C PHE A 139 4.32 0.21 0.87
N GLY A 140 3.35 0.86 1.52
CA GLY A 140 1.95 0.87 1.10
C GLY A 140 1.23 -0.47 1.18
N SER A 141 1.77 -1.46 1.91
CA SER A 141 1.06 -2.70 2.22
C SER A 141 -0.23 -2.43 2.98
N VAL A 142 -1.31 -3.08 2.54
CA VAL A 142 -2.64 -2.96 3.14
C VAL A 142 -3.18 -4.29 3.63
N ILE A 143 -4.09 -4.23 4.61
CA ILE A 143 -4.93 -5.36 5.00
C ILE A 143 -6.39 -4.91 5.10
N ARG A 144 -7.32 -5.81 4.80
CA ARG A 144 -8.74 -5.58 5.04
C ARG A 144 -8.99 -5.48 6.54
N VAL A 145 -9.84 -4.55 6.95
CA VAL A 145 -10.34 -4.45 8.32
C VAL A 145 -11.63 -5.26 8.36
N GLU A 146 -11.65 -6.34 9.15
CA GLU A 146 -12.87 -7.07 9.46
C GLU A 146 -13.60 -6.31 10.58
N GLU A 147 -14.92 -6.13 10.42
CA GLU A 147 -15.80 -5.53 11.43
C GLU A 147 -16.07 -6.51 12.59
#